data_AF-A0A9P9DFB4-F1
#
_entry.id   AF-A0A9P9DFB4-F1
#
_cell.length_a   1.000
_cell.length_b   1.000
_cell.length_c   1.000
_cell.angle_alpha   90.00
_cell.angle_beta   90.00
_cell.angle_gamma   90.00
#
_symmetry.space_group_name_H-M   'P 1'
#
loop_
_entity.id
_entity.type
_entity.pdbx_description
1 polymer ?
#
loop_
_entity_poly.entity_id
_entity_poly.type
_entity_poly.pdbx_seq_one_letter_code
_entity_poly.pdbx_strand_id
1 'polypeptide(L)'
;EQPPQQPPRRTDTNTLLPQGQERSEQLETLQSYEATAPQTEDDLNQAKLQQEFPNIDSSLIAAIYGDSKSMSATREMLMEL
;
A
#
# COMPACT_ATOMS: atom_id res chain seq x y z
N GLU A 1 -39.83 -23.83 -32.72
CA GLU A 1 -39.48 -22.65 -31.90
C GLU A 1 -38.65 -23.16 -30.72
N GLN A 2 -37.40 -22.71 -30.56
CA GLN A 2 -36.48 -23.19 -29.52
C GLN A 2 -36.63 -22.32 -28.25
N PRO A 3 -36.64 -22.91 -27.03
CA PRO A 3 -36.86 -22.15 -25.81
C PRO A 3 -35.66 -21.24 -25.50
N PRO A 4 -35.89 -20.08 -24.87
CA PRO A 4 -34.86 -19.09 -24.60
C PRO A 4 -33.78 -19.64 -23.66
N GLN A 5 -32.51 -19.50 -24.08
CA GLN A 5 -31.33 -19.84 -23.30
C GLN A 5 -31.29 -18.98 -22.03
N GLN A 6 -31.39 -19.61 -20.86
CA GLN A 6 -31.28 -18.92 -19.58
C GLN A 6 -29.87 -18.29 -19.44
N PRO A 7 -29.75 -17.09 -18.83
CA PRO A 7 -28.45 -16.48 -18.58
C PRO A 7 -27.61 -17.39 -17.66
N PRO A 8 -26.28 -17.45 -17.86
CA PRO A 8 -25.41 -18.31 -17.07
C PRO A 8 -25.57 -17.98 -15.58
N ARG A 9 -25.95 -19.00 -14.79
CA ARG A 9 -26.05 -18.91 -13.34
C ARG A 9 -24.67 -18.57 -12.77
N ARG A 10 -24.64 -17.61 -11.84
CA ARG A 10 -23.48 -17.23 -11.02
C ARG A 10 -23.08 -18.38 -10.08
N THR A 11 -22.49 -19.41 -10.64
CA THR A 11 -21.73 -20.47 -9.96
C THR A 11 -20.43 -20.43 -10.75
N ASP A 12 -19.37 -19.79 -10.26
CA ASP A 12 -18.24 -20.52 -9.67
C ASP A 12 -17.12 -19.52 -9.30
N THR A 13 -17.44 -18.32 -8.79
CA THR A 13 -16.37 -17.40 -8.33
C THR A 13 -15.72 -17.90 -7.02
N ASN A 14 -16.41 -18.77 -6.26
CA ASN A 14 -15.91 -19.33 -5.01
C ASN A 14 -14.92 -20.49 -5.19
N THR A 15 -14.86 -21.10 -6.38
CA THR A 15 -13.96 -22.21 -6.74
C THR A 15 -12.62 -21.73 -7.31
N LEU A 16 -12.48 -20.43 -7.56
CA LEU A 16 -11.26 -19.79 -8.07
C LEU A 16 -10.40 -19.14 -6.98
N LEU A 17 -10.91 -19.06 -5.75
CA LEU A 17 -10.14 -18.55 -4.62
C LEU A 17 -9.25 -19.68 -4.07
N PRO A 18 -7.92 -19.49 -3.96
CA PRO A 18 -7.03 -20.51 -3.43
C PRO A 18 -7.49 -20.93 -2.03
N GLN A 19 -7.65 -22.23 -1.82
CA GLN A 19 -8.09 -22.82 -0.55
C GLN A 19 -6.93 -23.58 0.10
N GLY A 20 -6.78 -23.48 1.43
CA GLY A 20 -5.79 -24.25 2.18
C GLY A 20 -4.34 -23.83 1.89
N GLN A 21 -3.48 -24.79 1.53
CA GLN A 21 -2.02 -24.62 1.44
C GLN A 21 -1.59 -23.64 0.34
N GLU A 22 -2.27 -23.62 -0.81
CA GLU A 22 -1.97 -22.67 -1.88
C GLU A 22 -2.17 -21.21 -1.45
N ARG A 23 -3.15 -20.94 -0.56
CA ARG A 23 -3.33 -19.59 0.01
C ARG A 23 -2.13 -19.22 0.89
N SER A 24 -1.63 -20.13 1.72
CA SER A 24 -0.45 -19.86 2.54
C SER A 24 0.80 -19.61 1.70
N GLU A 25 1.02 -20.39 0.64
CA GLU A 25 2.16 -20.21 -0.27
C GLU A 25 2.10 -18.87 -1.01
N GLN A 26 0.91 -18.46 -1.46
CA GLN A 26 0.69 -17.16 -2.08
C GLN A 26 0.90 -16.01 -1.09
N LEU A 27 0.42 -16.14 0.15
CA LEU A 27 0.64 -15.14 1.20
C LEU A 27 2.13 -15.03 1.57
N GLU A 28 2.84 -16.15 1.70
CA GLU A 28 4.27 -16.18 2.01
C GLU A 28 5.11 -15.55 0.88
N THR A 29 4.74 -15.83 -0.37
CA THR A 29 5.34 -15.22 -1.55
C THR A 29 5.15 -13.70 -1.53
N LEU A 30 3.93 -13.22 -1.29
CA LEU A 30 3.62 -11.79 -1.20
C LEU A 30 4.36 -11.11 -0.05
N GLN A 31 4.38 -11.73 1.14
CA GLN A 31 5.12 -11.22 2.30
C GLN A 31 6.62 -11.15 2.04
N SER A 32 7.18 -12.12 1.30
CA SER A 32 8.59 -12.11 0.92
C SER A 32 8.92 -10.93 0.01
N TYR A 33 8.02 -10.56 -0.91
CA TYR A 33 8.20 -9.37 -1.75
C TYR A 33 8.11 -8.06 -0.94
N GLU A 34 7.18 -7.95 0.01
CA GLU A 34 7.10 -6.78 0.89
C GLU A 34 8.31 -6.66 1.84
N ALA A 35 8.79 -7.79 2.39
CA ALA A 35 9.94 -7.81 3.29
C ALA A 35 11.26 -7.49 2.58
N THR A 36 11.34 -7.73 1.27
CA THR A 36 12.52 -7.42 0.45
C THR A 36 12.43 -6.08 -0.25
N ALA A 37 11.32 -5.35 -0.10
CA ALA A 37 11.16 -4.04 -0.69
C ALA A 37 12.28 -3.11 -0.16
N PRO A 38 13.15 -2.59 -1.04
CA PRO A 38 14.24 -1.73 -0.61
C PRO A 38 13.67 -0.45 -0.03
N GLN A 39 14.02 -0.16 1.23
CA GLN A 39 13.68 1.11 1.84
C GLN A 39 14.35 2.23 1.04
N THR A 40 13.55 3.15 0.51
CA THR A 40 14.05 4.24 -0.32
C THR A 40 14.63 5.35 0.54
N GLU A 41 15.45 6.22 -0.06
CA GLU A 41 15.94 7.43 0.61
C GLU A 41 14.76 8.34 1.02
N ASP A 42 13.70 8.35 0.22
CA ASP A 42 12.46 9.07 0.52
C ASP A 42 11.76 8.52 1.77
N ASP A 43 11.75 7.21 1.97
CA ASP A 43 11.20 6.59 3.18
C ASP A 43 12.03 6.94 4.42
N LEU A 44 13.37 6.93 4.28
CA LEU A 44 14.28 7.34 5.36
C LEU A 44 14.08 8.81 5.74
N ASN A 45 13.89 9.70 4.76
CA ASN A 45 13.68 11.11 5.01
C ASN A 45 12.32 11.39 5.67
N GLN A 46 11.25 10.72 5.22
CA GLN A 46 9.94 10.80 5.86
C GLN A 46 9.98 10.26 7.30
N ALA A 47 10.69 9.16 7.54
CA ALA A 47 10.86 8.61 8.89
C ALA A 47 11.61 9.57 9.83
N LYS A 48 12.65 10.27 9.34
CA LYS A 48 13.33 11.32 10.11
C LYS A 48 12.40 12.48 10.44
N LEU A 49 11.65 12.97 9.47
CA LEU A 49 10.67 14.05 9.70
C LEU A 49 9.61 13.63 10.72
N GLN A 50 9.14 12.38 10.68
CA GLN A 50 8.20 11.87 11.67
C GLN A 50 8.78 11.83 13.09
N GLN A 51 10.07 11.52 13.24
CA GLN A 51 10.75 11.56 14.54
C GLN A 51 10.91 13.00 15.06
N GLU A 52 11.11 13.96 14.17
CA GLU A 52 11.25 15.38 14.52
C GLU A 52 9.91 16.04 14.85
N PHE A 53 8.83 15.62 14.20
CA PHE A 53 7.48 16.14 14.37
C PHE A 53 6.51 15.03 14.82
N PRO A 54 6.65 14.48 16.04
CA PRO A 54 5.84 13.36 16.51
C PRO A 54 4.35 13.69 16.68
N ASN A 55 4.00 14.98 16.72
CA ASN A 55 2.62 15.44 16.81
C ASN A 55 1.95 15.60 15.44
N ILE A 56 2.70 15.44 14.35
CA ILE A 56 2.19 15.56 12.98
C ILE A 56 1.95 14.17 12.41
N ASP A 57 0.80 14.00 11.75
CA ASP A 57 0.43 12.76 11.09
C ASP A 57 1.39 12.40 9.94
N SER A 58 1.75 11.12 9.86
CA SER A 58 2.65 10.58 8.83
C SER A 58 2.14 10.80 7.41
N SER A 59 0.81 10.77 7.21
CA SER A 59 0.17 11.01 5.92
C SER A 59 0.36 12.45 5.44
N LEU A 60 0.33 13.42 6.36
CA LEU A 60 0.58 14.82 6.04
C LEU A 60 2.06 15.05 5.70
N ILE A 61 2.98 14.46 6.49
CA ILE A 61 4.41 14.51 6.20
C ILE A 61 4.70 13.92 4.81
N ALA A 62 4.11 12.77 4.49
CA ALA A 62 4.26 12.12 3.18
C ALA A 62 3.71 12.98 2.03
N ALA A 63 2.59 13.66 2.23
CA ALA A 63 2.01 14.55 1.22
C ALA A 63 2.92 15.76 0.92
N ILE A 64 3.42 16.42 1.96
CA ILE A 64 4.30 17.60 1.82
C ILE A 64 5.67 17.19 1.27
N TYR A 65 6.23 16.09 1.75
CA TYR A 65 7.49 15.55 1.25
C TYR A 65 7.36 15.06 -0.19
N GLY A 66 6.24 14.43 -0.54
CA GLY A 66 5.96 13.99 -1.91
C GLY A 66 5.88 15.14 -2.91
N ASP A 67 5.33 16.29 -2.48
CA ASP A 67 5.24 17.51 -3.30
C ASP A 67 6.60 18.21 -3.45
N SER A 68 7.31 18.42 -2.33
CA SER A 68 8.58 19.15 -2.35
C SER A 68 9.79 18.31 -2.79
N LYS A 69 9.74 16.98 -2.59
CA LYS A 69 10.86 16.04 -2.69
C LYS A 69 12.14 16.53 -2.01
N SER A 70 11.99 17.33 -0.96
CA SER A 70 13.08 18.01 -0.27
C SER A 70 12.85 17.99 1.24
N MET A 71 13.79 17.37 1.95
CA MET A 71 13.74 17.27 3.41
C MET A 71 13.73 18.66 4.05
N SER A 72 14.59 19.57 3.60
CA SER A 72 14.69 20.92 4.17
C SER A 72 13.41 21.72 3.91
N ALA A 73 12.88 21.69 2.69
CA ALA A 73 11.64 22.41 2.38
C ALA A 73 10.45 21.86 3.17
N THR A 74 10.34 20.53 3.28
CA THR A 74 9.31 19.89 4.09
C THR A 74 9.43 20.29 5.55
N ARG A 75 10.66 20.29 6.11
CA ARG A 75 10.90 20.70 7.49
C ARG A 75 10.44 22.14 7.76
N GLU A 76 10.77 23.08 6.88
CA GLU A 76 10.31 24.47 7.03
C GLU A 76 8.78 24.55 7.03
N MET A 77 8.11 23.87 6.09
CA MET A 77 6.65 23.83 6.03
C MET A 77 6.02 23.21 7.29
N LEU A 78 6.62 22.15 7.85
CA LEU A 78 6.14 21.51 9.08
C LEU A 78 6.34 22.38 10.32
N MET A 79 7.33 23.27 10.33
CA MET A 79 7.56 24.21 11.45
C MET A 79 6.57 25.38 11.46
N GLU A 80 5.95 25.69 10.32
CA GLU A 80 4.94 26.75 10.23
C GLU A 80 3.53 26.31 10.64
N LEU A 81 3.34 25.00 10.91
CA LEU A 81 2.07 24.40 11.35
C LEU A 81 1.94 24.39 12.88
#